data_AF-A0A2A2FHY9-F1
#
_entry.id   AF-A0A2A2FHY9-F1
#
_cell.length_a   1.000
_cell.length_b   1.000
_cell.length_c   1.000
_cell.angle_alpha   90.00
_cell.angle_beta   90.00
_cell.angle_gamma   90.00
#
_symmetry.space_group_name_H-M   'P 1'
#
loop_
_entity.id
_entity.type
_entity.pdbx_description
1 polymer ?
#
loop_
_entity_poly.entity_id
_entity_poly.type
_entity_poly.pdbx_seq_one_letter_code
_entity_poly.pdbx_strand_id
1 'polypeptide(L)'
;MSPVPLQVPGGPELLILLLILLVVFGLVGRWVYRDAKSRGSDWAWQWGVGVALLFLAGLVPGLLGILIYVTVRGDRVEPVS
;
A
#
# COMPACT_ATOMS: atom_id res chain seq x y z
N MET A 1 24.55 -20.57 -32.91
CA MET A 1 23.54 -20.38 -31.84
C MET A 1 22.64 -19.25 -32.29
N SER A 2 21.34 -19.51 -32.47
CA SER A 2 20.38 -18.45 -32.80
C SER A 2 19.95 -17.75 -31.50
N PRO A 3 19.79 -16.42 -31.47
CA PRO A 3 19.33 -15.72 -30.28
C PRO A 3 17.90 -16.16 -29.97
N VAL A 4 17.63 -16.52 -28.72
CA VAL A 4 16.27 -16.79 -28.22
C VAL A 4 15.55 -15.44 -28.14
N PRO A 5 14.34 -15.30 -28.72
CA PRO A 5 13.58 -14.07 -28.60
C PRO A 5 13.25 -13.80 -27.13
N LEU A 6 13.45 -12.56 -26.69
CA LEU A 6 13.10 -12.11 -25.35
C LEU A 6 11.59 -12.28 -25.15
N GLN A 7 11.18 -13.21 -24.28
CA GLN A 7 9.79 -13.32 -23.87
C GLN A 7 9.44 -12.11 -22.99
N VAL A 8 8.65 -11.19 -23.56
CA VAL A 8 8.06 -10.07 -22.83
C VAL A 8 6.71 -10.52 -22.27
N PRO A 9 6.38 -10.22 -21.00
CA PRO A 9 5.07 -10.51 -20.44
C PRO A 9 3.95 -9.94 -21.31
N GLY A 10 2.94 -10.76 -21.59
CA GLY A 10 1.76 -10.38 -22.36
C GLY A 10 0.67 -9.72 -21.53
N GLY A 11 -0.46 -9.43 -22.17
CA GLY A 11 -1.63 -8.82 -21.51
C GLY A 11 -2.12 -9.59 -20.27
N PRO A 12 -2.32 -10.92 -20.34
CA PRO A 12 -2.77 -11.70 -19.18
C PRO A 12 -1.78 -11.69 -18.01
N GLU A 13 -0.48 -11.83 -18.28
CA GLU A 13 0.56 -11.83 -17.25
C GLU A 13 0.65 -10.47 -16.56
N LEU A 14 0.58 -9.38 -17.34
CA LEU A 14 0.55 -8.01 -16.80
C LEU A 14 -0.71 -7.75 -15.96
N LEU A 15 -1.87 -8.27 -16.38
CA LEU A 15 -3.10 -8.18 -15.59
C LEU A 15 -2.98 -8.93 -14.26
N ILE A 16 -2.41 -10.15 -14.28
CA ILE A 16 -2.18 -10.92 -13.05
C ILE A 16 -1.22 -10.18 -12.12
N LEU A 17 -0.12 -9.63 -12.66
CA LEU A 17 0.81 -8.81 -11.87
C LEU A 17 0.12 -7.59 -11.27
N LEU A 18 -0.70 -6.87 -12.05
CA LEU A 18 -1.47 -5.74 -11.56
C LEU A 18 -2.42 -6.15 -10.44
N LEU A 19 -3.14 -7.27 -10.58
CA LEU A 19 -4.05 -7.77 -9.54
C LEU A 19 -3.28 -8.14 -8.26
N ILE A 20 -2.12 -8.78 -8.38
CA ILE A 20 -1.26 -9.09 -7.24
C ILE A 20 -0.83 -7.79 -6.54
N LEU A 21 -0.37 -6.80 -7.29
CA LEU A 21 0.04 -5.50 -6.74
C LEU A 21 -1.13 -4.78 -6.06
N LEU A 22 -2.31 -4.77 -6.66
CA LEU A 22 -3.51 -4.18 -6.06
C LEU A 22 -3.89 -4.87 -4.74
N VAL A 23 -3.80 -6.20 -4.68
CA VAL A 23 -4.06 -6.94 -3.44
C VAL A 23 -3.01 -6.60 -2.39
N VAL A 24 -1.72 -6.66 -2.72
CA VAL A 24 -0.63 -6.40 -1.77
C VAL A 24 -0.72 -4.97 -1.22
N PHE A 25 -0.82 -3.98 -2.09
CA PHE A 25 -0.89 -2.57 -1.68
C PHE A 25 -2.23 -2.23 -1.01
N GLY A 26 -3.31 -2.88 -1.42
CA GLY A 26 -4.60 -2.79 -0.74
C GLY A 26 -4.56 -3.34 0.69
N LEU A 27 -3.83 -4.44 0.93
CA LEU A 27 -3.62 -4.98 2.28
C LEU A 27 -2.78 -4.02 3.15
N VAL A 28 -1.76 -3.37 2.57
CA VAL A 28 -0.98 -2.33 3.25
C VAL A 28 -1.87 -1.15 3.63
N GLY A 29 -2.66 -0.63 2.69
CA GLY A 29 -3.61 0.46 2.96
C GLY A 29 -4.68 0.08 3.99
N ARG A 30 -5.18 -1.16 3.96
CA ARG A 30 -6.09 -1.71 4.97
C ARG A 30 -5.46 -1.73 6.35
N TRP A 31 -4.19 -2.11 6.46
CA TRP A 31 -3.46 -2.08 7.73
C TRP A 31 -3.33 -0.65 8.26
N VAL A 32 -2.89 0.29 7.41
CA VAL A 32 -2.79 1.72 7.76
C VAL A 32 -4.13 2.27 8.24
N TYR A 33 -5.22 1.99 7.52
CA TYR A 33 -6.57 2.40 7.92
C TYR A 33 -6.95 1.89 9.31
N ARG A 34 -6.73 0.58 9.57
CA ARG A 34 -7.09 -0.03 10.85
C ARG A 34 -6.24 0.51 11.99
N ASP A 35 -4.94 0.68 11.78
CA ASP A 35 -4.04 1.27 12.78
C ASP A 35 -4.44 2.72 13.07
N ALA A 36 -4.72 3.54 12.04
CA ALA A 36 -5.15 4.92 12.22
C ALA A 36 -6.49 5.02 12.95
N LYS A 37 -7.45 4.16 12.61
CA LYS A 37 -8.76 4.10 13.29
C LYS A 37 -8.62 3.66 14.74
N SER A 38 -7.72 2.74 15.06
CA SER A 38 -7.43 2.33 16.45
C SER A 38 -6.77 3.44 17.29
N ARG A 39 -6.19 4.45 16.64
CA ARG A 39 -5.59 5.63 17.26
C ARG A 39 -6.54 6.84 17.30
N GLY A 40 -7.81 6.65 16.93
CA GLY A 40 -8.80 7.73 16.91
C GLY A 40 -8.54 8.79 15.82
N SER A 41 -7.79 8.48 14.77
CA SER A 41 -7.51 9.44 13.70
C SER A 41 -8.76 9.71 12.85
N ASP A 42 -9.17 10.97 12.76
CA ASP A 42 -10.24 11.43 11.85
C ASP A 42 -9.91 11.18 10.37
N TRP A 43 -8.61 11.10 10.06
CA TRP A 43 -8.08 10.95 8.70
C TRP A 43 -7.79 9.49 8.32
N ALA A 44 -8.32 8.52 9.07
CA ALA A 44 -7.95 7.11 8.92
C ALA A 44 -8.13 6.58 7.49
N TRP A 45 -9.22 6.94 6.81
CA TRP A 45 -9.47 6.48 5.45
C TRP A 45 -8.54 7.16 4.42
N GLN A 46 -8.19 8.44 4.60
CA GLN A 46 -7.23 9.13 3.74
C GLN A 46 -5.83 8.52 3.89
N TRP A 47 -5.43 8.17 5.11
CA TRP A 47 -4.17 7.45 5.32
C TRP A 47 -4.16 6.09 4.63
N GLY A 48 -5.21 5.28 4.80
CA GLY A 48 -5.30 3.97 4.18
C GLY A 48 -5.27 4.02 2.64
N VAL A 49 -6.10 4.87 2.04
CA VAL A 49 -6.19 5.01 0.57
C VAL A 49 -4.94 5.70 0.02
N GLY A 50 -4.50 6.78 0.65
CA GLY A 50 -3.35 7.56 0.21
C GLY A 50 -2.07 6.73 0.16
N VAL A 51 -1.79 5.94 1.21
CA VAL A 51 -0.61 5.06 1.21
C VAL A 51 -0.71 3.97 0.14
N ALA A 52 -1.89 3.36 -0.06
CA ALA A 52 -2.08 2.36 -1.11
C ALA A 52 -1.85 2.95 -2.52
N LEU A 53 -2.36 4.16 -2.79
CA LEU A 53 -2.13 4.86 -4.05
C LEU A 53 -0.67 5.25 -4.26
N LEU A 54 0.03 5.66 -3.19
CA LEU A 54 1.47 5.93 -3.28
C LEU A 54 2.27 4.68 -3.67
N PHE A 55 1.90 3.50 -3.18
CA PHE A 55 2.53 2.25 -3.63
C PHE A 55 2.22 1.91 -5.10
N LEU A 56 1.01 2.21 -5.59
CA LEU A 56 0.68 2.07 -7.00
C LEU A 56 1.47 3.04 -7.89
N ALA A 57 1.78 4.23 -7.40
CA ALA A 57 2.68 5.16 -8.09
C ALA A 57 4.15 4.70 -8.07
N GLY A 58 4.52 3.86 -7.10
CA GLY A 58 5.82 3.20 -7.04
C GLY A 58 6.22 2.81 -5.61
N LEU A 59 7.24 1.95 -5.50
CA LEU A 59 7.72 1.51 -4.18
C LEU A 59 8.29 2.67 -3.34
N VAL A 60 9.08 3.55 -3.94
CA VAL A 60 9.68 4.70 -3.23
C VAL A 60 8.61 5.63 -2.63
N PRO A 61 7.65 6.17 -3.40
CA PRO A 61 6.58 6.99 -2.81
C PRO A 61 5.74 6.22 -1.79
N GLY A 62 5.45 4.93 -2.01
CA GLY A 62 4.73 4.09 -1.05
C GLY A 62 5.44 3.96 0.30
N LEU A 63 6.75 3.68 0.28
CA LEU A 63 7.59 3.60 1.47
C LEU A 63 7.69 4.95 2.18
N LEU A 64 7.81 6.05 1.45
CA LEU A 64 7.76 7.40 2.03
C LEU A 64 6.42 7.68 2.70
N GLY A 65 5.29 7.26 2.09
CA GLY A 65 3.97 7.37 2.69
C GLY A 65 3.85 6.61 4.02
N ILE A 66 4.39 5.39 4.09
CA ILE A 66 4.47 4.61 5.33
C ILE A 66 5.34 5.32 6.37
N LEU A 67 6.52 5.81 5.98
CA LEU A 67 7.44 6.50 6.88
C LEU A 67 6.76 7.73 7.50
N ILE A 68 6.13 8.56 6.67
CA ILE A 68 5.38 9.74 7.12
C ILE A 68 4.26 9.31 8.08
N TYR A 69 3.42 8.35 7.67
CA TYR A 69 2.32 7.86 8.50
C TYR A 69 2.80 7.39 9.87
N VAL A 70 3.82 6.51 9.92
CA VAL A 70 4.35 5.97 11.17
C VAL A 70 4.93 7.06 12.07
N THR A 71 5.49 8.11 11.47
CA THR A 71 6.05 9.26 12.20
C THR A 71 4.96 10.13 12.80
N VAL A 72 3.81 10.30 12.13
CA VAL A 72 2.76 11.25 12.55
C VAL A 72 1.52 10.61 13.19
N ARG A 73 1.39 9.28 13.19
CA ARG A 73 0.15 8.58 13.58
C ARG A 73 -0.26 8.72 15.05
N GLY A 74 0.57 9.30 15.92
CA GLY A 74 0.28 9.46 17.35
C GLY A 74 0.20 8.14 18.12
N ASP A 75 -0.10 8.22 19.41
CA ASP A 75 -0.24 7.05 20.29
C ASP A 75 -1.58 6.34 20.12
N ARG A 76 -1.69 5.13 20.66
CA ARG A 76 -2.96 4.39 20.68
C ARG A 76 -3.88 4.98 21.74
N VAL A 77 -5.16 5.04 21.43
CA VAL A 77 -6.18 5.37 22.42
C VAL A 77 -6.38 4.13 23.28
N GLU A 78 -6.11 4.24 24.58
CA GLU A 78 -6.34 3.13 25.50
C GLU A 78 -7.85 2.84 25.62
N PRO A 79 -8.26 1.56 25.60
CA PRO A 79 -9.65 1.22 25.88
C PRO A 79 -9.96 1.55 27.34
N VAL A 80 -10.97 2.40 27.56
CA VAL A 80 -11.50 2.65 28.91
C VAL A 80 -12.12 1.34 29.40
N SER A 81 -11.48 0.72 30.40
CA SER A 81 -11.93 -0.51 31.08
C SER A 81 -13.15 -0.28 31.94
#